data_AF-D0BJG4-F1
#
_entry.id   AF-D0BJG4-F1
#
_cell.length_a   1.000
_cell.length_b   1.000
_cell.length_c   1.000
_cell.angle_alpha   90.00
_cell.angle_beta   90.00
_cell.angle_gamma   90.00
#
_symmetry.space_group_name_H-M   'P 1'
#
loop_
_entity.id
_entity.type
_entity.pdbx_description
1 polymer ?
#
loop_
_entity_poly.entity_id
_entity_poly.type
_entity_poly.pdbx_seq_one_letter_code
_entity_poly.pdbx_strand_id
1 'polypeptide(L)'
;MKKLIKKKKAFTLIELLICLFIIGLMMLLIIPNIAKQREEAQKKSDAAIVKVIENQQELYQLDKNVKEKPNAQTLKDNGYITQEQLDSYNKTTNKAATNSR
;
A
#
# COMPACT_ATOMS: atom_id res chain seq x y z
N MET A 1 -14.60 42.32 48.42
CA MET A 1 -14.69 40.95 47.87
C MET A 1 -13.32 40.58 47.28
N LYS A 2 -12.54 39.71 47.94
CA LYS A 2 -11.19 39.35 47.47
C LYS A 2 -11.29 38.28 46.38
N LYS A 3 -10.91 38.63 45.14
CA LYS A 3 -10.91 37.73 43.99
C LYS A 3 -9.64 36.85 44.06
N LEU A 4 -9.81 35.57 44.39
CA LEU A 4 -8.71 34.60 44.45
C LEU A 4 -8.30 34.20 43.03
N ILE A 5 -7.18 34.74 42.54
CA ILE A 5 -6.58 34.33 41.27
C ILE A 5 -5.93 32.96 41.48
N LYS A 6 -6.56 31.89 40.98
CA LYS A 6 -5.98 30.53 40.96
C LYS A 6 -4.81 30.52 39.97
N LYS A 7 -3.58 30.34 40.46
CA LYS A 7 -2.41 30.08 39.59
C LYS A 7 -2.58 28.71 38.92
N LYS A 8 -2.76 28.67 37.60
CA LYS A 8 -2.67 27.43 36.84
C LYS A 8 -1.20 27.04 36.68
N LYS A 9 -0.80 25.93 37.28
CA LYS A 9 0.50 25.27 37.08
C LYS A 9 0.29 24.08 36.14
N ALA A 10 0.43 24.29 34.85
CA ALA A 10 0.52 23.26 33.81
C ALA A 10 1.10 23.93 32.57
N PHE A 11 1.99 23.25 31.83
CA PHE A 11 2.97 23.80 30.87
C PHE A 11 4.28 24.27 31.52
N THR A 12 5.02 23.32 32.10
CA THR A 12 6.46 23.52 32.28
C THR A 12 7.20 23.01 31.04
N LEU A 13 8.35 23.59 30.70
CA LEU A 13 9.17 23.10 29.58
C LEU A 13 9.60 21.64 29.79
N ILE A 14 9.86 21.25 31.04
CA ILE A 14 10.27 19.87 31.38
C ILE A 14 9.17 18.85 31.06
N GLU A 15 7.90 19.20 31.25
CA GLU A 15 6.75 18.34 30.93
C GLU A 15 6.62 18.10 29.43
N LEU A 16 6.83 19.13 28.61
CA LEU A 16 6.86 19.00 27.15
C LEU A 16 8.05 18.13 26.70
N LEU A 17 9.23 18.31 27.29
CA LEU A 17 10.43 17.55 26.95
C LEU A 17 10.29 16.06 27.25
N ILE A 18 9.75 15.69 28.43
CA ILE A 18 9.52 14.29 28.79
C ILE A 18 8.45 13.67 27.88
N CYS A 19 7.41 14.42 27.52
CA CYS A 19 6.41 13.96 26.54
C CYS A 19 7.03 13.68 25.16
N LEU A 20 7.81 14.60 24.60
CA LEU A 20 8.49 14.38 23.32
C LEU A 20 9.47 13.19 23.40
N PHE A 21 10.13 13.00 24.53
CA PHE A 21 11.02 11.86 24.76
C PHE A 21 10.26 10.53 24.69
N ILE A 22 9.15 10.40 25.42
CA ILE A 22 8.32 9.17 25.41
C ILE A 22 7.72 8.93 24.02
N ILE A 23 7.19 9.98 23.37
CA ILE A 23 6.63 9.87 22.01
C ILE A 23 7.71 9.45 21.01
N GLY A 24 8.94 9.98 21.13
CA GLY A 24 10.08 9.60 20.30
C GLY A 24 10.45 8.12 20.45
N LEU A 25 10.50 7.61 21.69
CA LEU A 25 10.73 6.19 21.96
C LEU A 25 9.63 5.29 21.40
N MET A 26 8.37 5.71 21.51
CA MET A 26 7.24 4.98 20.92
C MET A 26 7.31 4.97 19.39
N MET A 27 7.63 6.10 18.75
CA MET A 27 7.76 6.20 17.29
C MET A 27 8.82 5.24 16.74
N LEU A 28 9.96 5.07 17.43
CA LEU A 28 11.01 4.12 17.02
C LEU A 28 10.49 2.69 16.90
N LEU A 29 9.56 2.26 17.76
CA LEU A 29 8.96 0.93 17.70
C LEU A 29 7.82 0.84 16.68
N ILE A 30 7.04 1.92 16.51
CA ILE A 30 5.86 1.94 15.64
C ILE A 30 6.25 2.03 14.15
N ILE A 31 7.20 2.90 13.79
CA ILE A 31 7.64 3.12 12.40
C ILE A 31 8.03 1.83 11.67
N PRO A 32 8.91 0.96 12.21
CA PRO A 32 9.30 -0.27 11.51
C PRO A 32 8.13 -1.25 11.36
N ASN A 33 7.19 -1.26 12.32
CA ASN A 33 6.01 -2.12 12.24
C ASN A 33 5.03 -1.65 11.14
N ILE A 34 4.78 -0.34 11.05
CA ILE A 34 3.95 0.25 9.98
C ILE A 34 4.59 0.04 8.60
N ALA A 35 5.91 0.23 8.48
CA ALA A 35 6.61 0.03 7.22
C ALA A 35 6.44 -1.40 6.68
N LYS A 36 6.60 -2.41 7.55
CA LYS A 36 6.38 -3.83 7.19
C LYS A 36 4.93 -4.11 6.79
N GLN A 37 3.95 -3.58 7.54
CA GLN A 37 2.53 -3.75 7.20
C GLN A 37 2.18 -3.14 5.84
N ARG A 38 2.73 -1.95 5.52
CA ARG A 38 2.55 -1.32 4.20
C ARG A 38 3.16 -2.16 3.08
N GLU A 39 4.34 -2.72 3.30
CA GLU A 39 5.00 -3.60 2.33
C GLU A 39 4.19 -4.88 2.09
N GLU A 40 3.70 -5.52 3.15
CA GLU A 40 2.88 -6.73 3.04
C GLU A 40 1.54 -6.46 2.35
N ALA A 41 0.89 -5.33 2.68
CA ALA A 41 -0.32 -4.89 1.99
C ALA A 41 -0.06 -4.63 0.50
N GLN A 42 1.06 -4.00 0.16
CA GLN A 42 1.45 -3.80 -1.24
C GLN A 42 1.69 -5.14 -1.96
N LYS A 43 2.36 -6.11 -1.32
CA LYS A 43 2.56 -7.45 -1.89
C LYS A 43 1.22 -8.16 -2.15
N LYS A 44 0.28 -8.09 -1.21
CA LYS A 44 -1.07 -8.65 -1.39
C LYS A 44 -1.84 -7.95 -2.52
N SER A 45 -1.73 -6.62 -2.61
CA SER A 45 -2.30 -5.84 -3.70
C SER A 45 -1.71 -6.24 -5.06
N ASP A 46 -0.38 -6.35 -5.13
CA ASP A 46 0.34 -6.74 -6.35
C ASP A 46 -0.10 -8.14 -6.81
N ALA A 47 -0.22 -9.10 -5.87
CA ALA A 47 -0.71 -10.45 -6.15
C ALA A 47 -2.19 -10.47 -6.62
N ALA A 48 -3.05 -9.65 -6.01
CA ALA A 48 -4.45 -9.55 -6.40
C ALA A 48 -4.59 -9.02 -7.83
N ILE A 49 -3.79 -8.02 -8.22
CA ILE A 49 -3.78 -7.49 -9.60
C ILE A 49 -3.40 -8.59 -10.59
N VAL A 50 -2.32 -9.35 -10.31
CA VAL A 50 -1.93 -10.48 -11.17
C VAL A 50 -3.08 -11.48 -11.30
N LYS A 51 -3.74 -11.83 -10.18
CA LYS A 51 -4.84 -12.79 -10.20
C LYS A 51 -6.05 -12.29 -11.01
N VAL A 52 -6.36 -11.01 -10.95
CA VAL A 52 -7.42 -10.41 -11.77
C VAL A 52 -7.08 -10.56 -13.25
N ILE A 53 -5.85 -10.24 -13.66
CA ILE A 53 -5.41 -10.40 -15.05
C ILE A 53 -5.47 -11.87 -15.49
N GLU A 54 -4.98 -12.80 -14.67
CA GLU A 54 -5.06 -14.24 -14.96
C GLU A 54 -6.50 -14.70 -15.19
N ASN A 55 -7.44 -14.27 -14.33
CA ASN A 55 -8.85 -14.62 -14.51
C ASN A 55 -9.41 -14.04 -15.82
N GLN A 56 -8.99 -12.83 -16.21
CA GLN A 56 -9.38 -12.25 -17.50
C GLN A 56 -8.75 -12.99 -18.70
N GLN A 57 -7.53 -13.51 -18.55
CA GLN A 57 -6.91 -14.38 -19.54
C GLN A 57 -7.71 -15.67 -19.71
N GLU A 58 -8.11 -16.30 -18.61
CA GLU A 58 -8.95 -17.51 -18.63
C GLU A 58 -10.32 -17.25 -19.27
N LEU A 59 -10.96 -16.12 -18.97
CA LEU A 59 -12.23 -15.72 -19.59
C LEU A 59 -12.07 -15.52 -21.11
N TYR A 60 -11.02 -14.82 -21.55
CA TYR A 60 -10.75 -14.65 -22.97
C TYR A 60 -10.53 -15.99 -23.68
N GLN A 61 -9.81 -16.92 -23.05
CA GLN A 61 -9.59 -18.27 -23.59
C GLN A 61 -10.90 -19.03 -23.79
N LEU A 62 -11.80 -18.94 -22.80
CA LEU A 62 -13.11 -19.56 -22.86
C LEU A 62 -13.97 -18.94 -23.98
N ASP A 63 -14.04 -17.61 -24.05
CA ASP A 63 -14.88 -16.88 -25.01
C ASP A 63 -14.41 -17.07 -26.46
N LYS A 64 -13.09 -17.05 -26.70
CA LYS A 64 -12.50 -17.16 -28.04
C LYS A 64 -12.15 -18.59 -28.43
N ASN A 65 -12.36 -19.56 -27.53
CA ASN A 65 -11.97 -20.96 -27.70
C ASN A 65 -10.49 -21.14 -28.07
N VAL A 66 -9.62 -20.29 -27.54
CA VAL A 66 -8.17 -20.33 -27.79
C VAL A 66 -7.46 -21.03 -26.63
N LYS A 67 -6.48 -21.88 -26.96
CA LYS A 67 -5.67 -22.59 -25.94
C LYS A 67 -4.51 -21.74 -25.41
N GLU A 68 -4.09 -20.72 -26.16
CA GLU A 68 -2.96 -19.87 -25.78
C GLU A 68 -3.39 -18.81 -24.77
N LYS A 69 -2.52 -18.50 -23.79
CA LYS A 69 -2.78 -17.44 -22.82
C LYS A 69 -2.53 -16.09 -23.50
N PRO A 70 -3.55 -15.21 -23.64
CA PRO A 70 -3.36 -13.91 -24.27
C PRO A 70 -2.44 -13.05 -23.41
N ASN A 71 -1.64 -12.19 -24.02
CA ASN A 71 -0.86 -11.22 -23.26
C ASN A 71 -1.80 -10.14 -22.66
N ALA A 72 -1.32 -9.40 -21.65
CA ALA A 72 -2.11 -8.38 -20.98
C ALA A 72 -2.54 -7.24 -21.94
N GLN A 73 -1.74 -6.94 -22.98
CA GLN A 73 -2.08 -5.95 -23.99
C GLN A 73 -3.30 -6.39 -24.83
N THR A 74 -3.34 -7.66 -25.24
CA THR A 74 -4.46 -8.26 -25.98
C THR A 74 -5.73 -8.23 -25.16
N LEU A 75 -5.65 -8.42 -23.85
CA LEU A 75 -6.82 -8.27 -22.97
C LEU A 75 -7.35 -6.84 -22.96
N LYS A 76 -6.48 -5.82 -22.95
CA LYS A 76 -6.91 -4.42 -23.04
C LYS A 76 -7.53 -4.13 -24.40
N ASP A 77 -6.87 -4.56 -25.47
CA ASP A 77 -7.32 -4.29 -26.84
C ASP A 77 -8.68 -4.94 -27.14
N ASN A 78 -8.99 -6.06 -26.48
CA ASN A 78 -10.29 -6.74 -26.55
C ASN A 78 -11.28 -6.29 -25.45
N GLY A 79 -10.94 -5.33 -24.61
CA GLY A 79 -11.83 -4.74 -23.61
C GLY A 79 -12.04 -5.55 -22.32
N TYR A 80 -11.24 -6.58 -22.06
CA TYR A 80 -11.33 -7.41 -20.84
C TYR A 80 -10.70 -6.72 -19.61
N ILE A 81 -9.80 -5.77 -19.82
CA ILE A 81 -9.14 -4.99 -18.76
C ILE A 81 -9.05 -3.52 -19.13
N THR A 82 -8.94 -2.64 -18.11
CA THR A 82 -8.74 -1.20 -18.30
C THR A 82 -7.27 -0.85 -18.48
N GLN A 83 -6.99 0.36 -18.99
CA GLN A 83 -5.62 0.90 -19.06
C GLN A 83 -4.96 0.94 -17.67
N GLU A 84 -5.72 1.33 -16.64
CA GLU A 84 -5.22 1.41 -15.27
C GLU A 84 -4.80 0.04 -14.71
N GLN A 85 -5.55 -1.01 -15.05
CA GLN A 85 -5.22 -2.39 -14.67
C GLN A 85 -3.97 -2.89 -15.40
N LEU A 86 -3.82 -2.55 -16.68
CA LEU A 86 -2.63 -2.86 -17.46
C LEU A 86 -1.39 -2.14 -16.90
N ASP A 87 -1.49 -0.86 -16.59
CA ASP A 87 -0.40 -0.07 -16.01
C ASP A 87 0.01 -0.62 -14.63
N SER A 88 -0.99 -0.98 -13.81
CA SER A 88 -0.76 -1.57 -12.50
C SER A 88 -0.07 -2.93 -12.63
N TYR A 89 -0.49 -3.78 -13.57
CA TYR A 89 0.15 -5.06 -13.85
C TYR A 89 1.59 -4.90 -14.37
N ASN A 90 1.83 -3.97 -15.29
CA ASN A 90 3.18 -3.69 -15.79
C ASN A 90 4.09 -3.15 -14.68
N LYS A 91 3.56 -2.36 -13.76
CA LYS A 91 4.31 -1.87 -12.60
C LYS A 91 4.70 -3.03 -11.66
N THR A 92 3.82 -4.00 -11.44
CA THR A 92 4.12 -5.16 -10.57
C THR A 92 5.14 -6.10 -11.21
N THR A 93 5.04 -6.38 -12.51
CA THR A 93 5.98 -7.24 -13.23
C THR A 93 7.37 -6.61 -13.36
N ASN A 94 7.45 -5.31 -13.66
CA ASN A 94 8.74 -4.59 -13.71
C ASN A 94 9.42 -4.50 -12.33
N LYS A 95 8.63 -4.32 -11.26
CA LYS A 95 9.13 -4.32 -9.88
C LYS A 95 9.69 -5.69 -9.47
N ALA A 96 9.08 -6.79 -9.93
CA ALA A 96 9.62 -8.13 -9.73
C ALA A 96 10.97 -8.33 -10.47
N ALA A 97 11.09 -7.80 -11.70
CA ALA A 97 12.33 -7.88 -12.47
C ALA A 97 13.49 -7.06 -11.86
N THR A 98 13.19 -5.94 -11.20
CA THR A 98 14.22 -5.11 -10.54
C THR A 98 14.67 -5.64 -9.17
N ASN A 99 13.80 -6.34 -8.43
CA ASN A 99 14.13 -6.89 -7.11
C ASN A 99 14.86 -8.25 -7.15
N SER A 100 15.09 -8.81 -8.34
CA SER A 100 15.87 -10.05 -8.55
C SER A 100 17.32 -9.82 -8.99
N ARG A 101 17.85 -8.60 -8.86
CA ARG A 101 19.28 -8.26 -8.92
C ARG A 101 19.75 -7.69 -7.59
#